data_AF-A0A948YUV1-F1
#
_entry.id   AF-A0A948YUV1-F1
#
_cell.length_a   1.000
_cell.length_b   1.000
_cell.length_c   1.000
_cell.angle_alpha   90.00
_cell.angle_beta   90.00
_cell.angle_gamma   90.00
#
_symmetry.space_group_name_H-M   'P 1'
#
loop_
_entity.id
_entity.type
_entity.pdbx_description
1 polymer ?
#
loop_
_entity_poly.entity_id
_entity_poly.type
_entity_poly.pdbx_seq_one_letter_code
_entity_poly.pdbx_strand_id
1 'polypeptide(L)'
;MLFIVIILLASAIFIAIDFICWPEKTVSPTSSENYIFTEANEGAVQVSVGHEFVVLLETNPTTGFQWGLQLDPNYIDFKGKEYIADESAEEIVGAGGHEKFTFTAMTIGQSEIIFAYTRPWESIEPKKVITYSIVAVE
;
A
#
# COMPACT_ATOMS: atom_id res chain seq x y z
N MET A 1 33.38 53.81 32.69
CA MET A 1 34.45 52.95 32.18
C MET A 1 34.74 51.93 33.26
N LEU A 2 34.68 50.63 33.09
CA LEU A 2 34.58 49.78 31.91
C LEU A 2 34.61 48.36 32.51
N PHE A 3 33.91 47.42 31.89
CA PHE A 3 34.13 45.98 32.04
C PHE A 3 33.63 45.31 33.34
N ILE A 4 32.53 44.58 33.26
CA ILE A 4 32.40 43.20 32.73
C ILE A 4 32.57 42.21 33.89
N VAL A 5 31.46 41.51 34.17
CA VAL A 5 31.38 40.04 34.29
C VAL A 5 32.30 39.48 35.39
N ILE A 6 31.81 38.95 36.50
CA ILE A 6 31.18 37.63 36.66
C ILE A 6 30.71 37.64 38.13
N ILE A 7 29.44 37.90 38.44
CA ILE A 7 28.38 36.88 38.64
C ILE A 7 28.94 35.53 39.12
N LEU A 8 29.31 35.46 40.39
CA LEU A 8 29.23 34.23 41.16
C LEU A 8 28.84 34.59 42.60
N LEU A 9 27.59 34.36 42.95
CA LEU A 9 27.17 33.52 44.09
C LEU A 9 25.76 33.91 44.58
N ALA A 10 24.87 32.91 44.53
CA ALA A 10 23.64 32.76 45.31
C ALA A 10 22.52 33.78 45.02
N SER A 11 21.24 33.41 44.89
CA SER A 11 20.52 32.16 45.16
C SER A 11 19.07 32.35 44.72
N ALA A 12 18.43 31.24 44.37
CA ALA A 12 17.01 30.93 44.53
C ALA A 12 15.98 31.46 43.50
N ILE A 13 15.38 30.45 42.83
CA ILE A 13 13.95 30.31 42.50
C ILE A 13 13.43 31.14 41.32
N PHE A 14 13.29 30.47 40.17
CA PHE A 14 12.09 30.50 39.34
C PHE A 14 11.87 29.09 38.74
N ILE A 15 11.12 28.26 39.47
CA ILE A 15 10.44 27.09 38.91
C ILE A 15 9.17 27.65 38.27
N ALA A 16 9.06 27.59 36.94
CA ALA A 16 7.80 27.29 36.26
C ALA A 16 7.99 27.30 34.73
N ILE A 17 7.87 26.11 34.15
CA ILE A 17 7.04 25.84 32.97
C ILE A 17 7.43 26.58 31.68
N ASP A 18 8.28 25.93 30.89
CA ASP A 18 8.00 25.71 29.45
C ASP A 18 8.22 24.23 29.06
N PHE A 19 8.06 23.35 30.06
CA PHE A 19 7.63 21.97 29.88
C PHE A 19 6.09 21.94 29.73
N ILE A 20 5.54 22.82 28.89
CA ILE A 20 4.18 22.63 28.37
C ILE A 20 4.31 21.81 27.11
N CYS A 21 3.86 20.58 27.26
CA CYS A 21 3.40 19.65 26.26
C CYS A 21 2.93 20.35 24.98
N TRP A 22 3.84 20.56 24.04
CA TRP A 22 3.47 20.27 22.67
C TRP A 22 3.24 18.76 22.68
N PRO A 23 2.02 18.24 22.45
CA PRO A 23 1.96 16.87 22.00
C PRO A 23 2.83 16.88 20.75
N GLU A 24 3.97 16.18 20.75
CA GLU A 24 4.56 15.74 19.49
C GLU A 24 3.35 15.33 18.67
N LYS A 25 3.12 16.04 17.55
CA LYS A 25 2.05 15.64 16.64
C LYS A 25 2.35 14.17 16.46
N THR A 26 1.50 13.32 17.03
CA THR A 26 1.45 11.92 16.64
C THR A 26 1.19 12.04 15.17
N VAL A 27 2.25 11.94 14.38
CA VAL A 27 2.16 11.73 12.96
C VAL A 27 1.51 10.37 12.93
N SER A 28 0.17 10.35 12.94
CA SER A 28 -0.59 9.18 12.56
C SER A 28 0.09 8.67 11.30
N PRO A 29 0.47 7.38 11.24
CA PRO A 29 1.04 6.85 10.02
C PRO A 29 0.04 7.18 8.92
N THR A 30 0.41 8.07 8.00
CA THR A 30 -0.32 8.29 6.76
C THR A 30 -0.17 6.98 6.00
N SER A 31 -1.06 6.03 6.28
CA SER A 31 -0.90 4.61 5.98
C SER A 31 -1.32 4.24 4.57
N SER A 32 -1.54 5.19 3.65
CA SER A 32 -2.14 4.87 2.35
C SER A 32 -1.16 4.33 1.29
N GLU A 33 0.15 4.55 1.41
CA GLU A 33 1.11 4.10 0.37
C GLU A 33 1.56 2.64 0.53
N ASN A 34 1.54 2.09 1.75
CA ASN A 34 2.02 0.71 2.00
C ASN A 34 1.00 -0.38 1.65
N TYR A 35 -0.21 0.00 1.22
CA TYR A 35 -1.28 -0.94 0.88
C TYR A 35 -1.58 -0.99 -0.61
N ILE A 36 -0.76 -0.37 -1.47
CA ILE A 36 -0.89 -0.49 -2.92
C ILE A 36 0.33 -1.26 -3.44
N PHE A 37 0.07 -2.44 -3.97
CA PHE A 37 1.08 -3.30 -4.59
C PHE A 37 0.95 -3.24 -6.10
N THR A 38 2.08 -3.19 -6.77
CA THR A 38 2.22 -3.14 -8.22
C THR A 38 3.07 -4.32 -8.67
N GLU A 39 3.27 -4.45 -9.98
CA GLU A 39 4.14 -5.49 -10.54
C GLU A 39 5.62 -5.32 -10.16
N ALA A 40 6.02 -4.15 -9.66
CA ALA A 40 7.38 -3.87 -9.21
C ALA A 40 7.65 -4.35 -7.77
N ASN A 41 6.62 -4.76 -7.03
CA ASN A 41 6.79 -5.26 -5.67
C ASN A 41 7.42 -6.66 -5.70
N GLU A 42 8.56 -6.80 -5.00
CA GLU A 42 9.28 -8.06 -4.87
C GLU A 42 9.17 -8.61 -3.44
N GLY A 43 9.19 -9.93 -3.30
CA GLY A 43 9.21 -10.61 -2.01
C GLY A 43 7.84 -10.70 -1.32
N ALA A 44 7.89 -10.93 0.00
CA ALA A 44 6.69 -11.05 0.82
C ALA A 44 6.13 -9.68 1.18
N VAL A 45 4.83 -9.53 0.98
CA VAL A 45 4.07 -8.31 1.21
C VAL A 45 3.41 -8.39 2.58
N GLN A 46 3.72 -7.45 3.46
CA GLN A 46 3.11 -7.39 4.80
C GLN A 46 1.86 -6.51 4.80
N VAL A 47 0.79 -7.02 5.39
CA VAL A 47 -0.49 -6.31 5.55
C VAL A 47 -1.03 -6.54 6.96
N SER A 48 -1.72 -5.56 7.53
CA SER A 48 -2.40 -5.74 8.81
C SER A 48 -3.75 -6.45 8.61
N VAL A 49 -4.07 -7.38 9.51
CA VAL A 49 -5.38 -8.04 9.53
C VAL A 49 -6.49 -7.00 9.70
N GLY A 50 -7.61 -7.22 9.02
CA GLY A 50 -8.76 -6.33 8.98
C GLY A 50 -8.57 -5.07 8.13
N HIS A 51 -7.37 -4.81 7.59
CA HIS A 51 -7.11 -3.68 6.72
C HIS A 51 -7.27 -4.05 5.25
N GLU A 52 -7.75 -3.07 4.48
CA GLU A 52 -7.82 -3.20 3.03
C GLU A 52 -6.45 -2.99 2.40
N PHE A 53 -6.17 -3.76 1.36
CA PHE A 53 -5.04 -3.55 0.49
C PHE A 53 -5.42 -3.74 -0.98
N VAL A 54 -4.59 -3.20 -1.85
CA VAL A 54 -4.82 -3.07 -3.27
C VAL A 54 -3.66 -3.70 -4.02
N VAL A 55 -3.99 -4.46 -5.07
CA VAL A 55 -3.03 -4.86 -6.10
C VAL A 55 -3.44 -4.18 -7.40
N LEU A 56 -2.52 -3.44 -8.01
CA LEU A 56 -2.70 -2.71 -9.25
C LEU A 56 -1.85 -3.36 -10.34
N LEU A 57 -2.50 -3.95 -11.33
CA LEU A 57 -1.85 -4.68 -12.42
C LEU A 57 -2.06 -3.98 -13.75
N GLU A 58 -1.01 -3.85 -14.56
CA GLU A 58 -1.14 -3.31 -15.90
C GLU A 58 -2.05 -4.19 -16.76
N THR A 59 -2.92 -3.58 -17.55
CA THR A 59 -3.84 -4.27 -18.45
C THR A 59 -4.05 -3.49 -19.74
N ASN A 60 -4.41 -4.18 -20.82
CA ASN A 60 -4.91 -3.52 -22.02
C ASN A 60 -6.15 -4.27 -22.52
N PRO A 61 -7.36 -3.80 -22.18
CA PRO A 61 -8.60 -4.51 -22.50
C PRO A 61 -8.85 -4.63 -24.01
N THR A 62 -8.25 -3.75 -24.84
CA THR A 62 -8.41 -3.79 -26.30
C THR A 62 -7.73 -5.00 -26.95
N THR A 63 -6.80 -5.64 -26.23
CA THR A 63 -6.12 -6.85 -26.67
C THR A 63 -6.91 -8.13 -26.38
N GLY A 64 -8.01 -8.04 -25.63
CA GLY A 64 -8.84 -9.18 -25.24
C GLY A 64 -8.29 -10.00 -24.07
N PHE A 65 -7.12 -9.65 -23.54
CA PHE A 65 -6.59 -10.27 -22.33
C PHE A 65 -7.31 -9.75 -21.08
N GLN A 66 -7.36 -10.58 -20.05
CA GLN A 66 -7.87 -10.22 -18.73
C GLN A 66 -7.10 -10.95 -17.63
N TRP A 67 -7.08 -10.35 -16.44
CA TRP A 67 -6.52 -10.97 -15.25
C TRP A 67 -7.53 -11.91 -14.57
N GLY A 68 -7.17 -13.18 -14.48
CA GLY A 68 -7.78 -14.17 -13.58
C GLY A 68 -7.15 -14.11 -12.19
N LEU A 69 -7.92 -14.43 -11.16
CA LEU A 69 -7.54 -14.34 -9.75
C LEU A 69 -7.74 -15.70 -9.06
N GLN A 70 -6.73 -16.15 -8.33
CA GLN A 70 -6.78 -17.30 -7.44
C GLN A 70 -6.22 -16.91 -6.06
N LEU A 71 -6.93 -17.26 -4.99
CA LEU A 71 -6.58 -16.99 -3.60
C LEU A 71 -7.26 -18.00 -2.66
N ASP A 72 -6.85 -18.01 -1.39
CA ASP A 72 -7.57 -18.74 -0.33
C ASP A 72 -8.56 -17.81 0.39
N PRO A 73 -9.89 -18.01 0.23
CA PRO A 73 -10.90 -17.15 0.82
C PRO A 73 -10.97 -17.23 2.36
N ASN A 74 -10.31 -18.21 3.00
CA ASN A 74 -10.22 -18.28 4.45
C ASN A 74 -9.17 -17.30 5.03
N TYR A 75 -8.23 -16.84 4.20
CA TYR A 75 -7.16 -15.92 4.60
C TYR A 75 -7.35 -14.52 4.03
N ILE A 76 -7.86 -14.42 2.80
CA ILE A 76 -7.96 -13.15 2.07
C ILE A 76 -9.38 -13.03 1.51
N ASP A 77 -10.07 -11.96 1.89
CA ASP A 77 -11.38 -11.61 1.35
C ASP A 77 -11.22 -10.68 0.13
N PHE A 78 -11.87 -11.01 -0.98
CA PHE A 78 -11.83 -10.22 -2.21
C PHE A 78 -13.00 -9.25 -2.25
N LYS A 79 -12.70 -7.95 -2.23
CA LYS A 79 -13.71 -6.88 -2.19
C LYS A 79 -14.20 -6.47 -3.57
N GLY A 80 -13.37 -6.61 -4.59
CA GLY A 80 -13.75 -6.34 -5.96
C GLY A 80 -12.60 -5.91 -6.84
N LYS A 81 -12.92 -5.70 -8.12
CA LYS A 81 -12.00 -5.17 -9.11
C LYS A 81 -12.59 -4.03 -9.91
N GLU A 82 -11.73 -3.12 -10.33
CA GLU A 82 -12.07 -1.93 -11.12
C GLU A 82 -11.00 -1.73 -12.20
N TYR A 83 -11.41 -1.29 -13.39
CA TYR A 83 -10.47 -0.84 -14.43
C TYR A 83 -10.25 0.67 -14.31
N ILE A 84 -9.00 1.09 -14.32
CA ILE A 84 -8.56 2.48 -14.30
C ILE A 84 -7.81 2.73 -15.60
N ALA A 85 -8.32 3.64 -16.44
CA ALA A 85 -7.60 4.09 -17.62
C ALA A 85 -6.42 4.98 -17.19
N ASP A 86 -5.30 4.91 -17.90
CA ASP A 86 -4.19 5.83 -17.63
C ASP A 86 -4.59 7.26 -18.00
N GLU A 87 -4.12 8.28 -17.28
CA GLU A 87 -4.52 9.68 -17.54
C GLU A 87 -4.18 10.14 -18.98
N SER A 88 -3.10 9.58 -19.55
CA SER A 88 -2.73 9.83 -20.96
C SER A 88 -3.61 9.07 -21.99
N ALA A 89 -4.48 8.17 -21.52
CA ALA A 89 -5.33 7.30 -22.33
C ALA A 89 -6.71 7.91 -22.65
N GLU A 90 -7.15 8.95 -21.93
CA GLU A 90 -8.52 9.50 -22.10
C GLU A 90 -8.81 9.97 -23.54
N GLU A 91 -7.77 10.29 -24.31
CA GLU A 91 -7.88 10.75 -25.70
C GLU A 91 -7.31 9.76 -26.74
N ILE A 92 -6.77 8.60 -26.32
CA ILE A 92 -6.08 7.66 -27.21
C ILE A 92 -6.82 6.32 -27.29
N VAL A 93 -7.42 6.04 -28.45
CA VAL A 93 -8.04 4.73 -28.74
C VAL A 93 -6.99 3.63 -28.65
N GLY A 94 -7.24 2.63 -27.80
CA GLY A 94 -6.37 1.46 -27.65
C GLY A 94 -5.32 1.57 -26.54
N ALA A 95 -5.25 2.71 -25.84
CA ALA A 95 -4.38 2.86 -24.69
C ALA A 95 -4.73 1.87 -23.58
N GLY A 96 -3.69 1.48 -22.84
CA GLY A 96 -3.82 0.56 -21.71
C GLY A 96 -4.39 1.24 -20.47
N GLY A 97 -4.32 0.52 -19.37
CA GLY A 97 -4.62 1.04 -18.04
C GLY A 97 -4.22 0.02 -17.00
N HIS A 98 -4.92 0.04 -15.88
CA HIS A 98 -4.67 -0.84 -14.75
C HIS A 98 -5.96 -1.53 -14.29
N GLU A 99 -5.87 -2.81 -13.89
CA GLU A 99 -6.89 -3.45 -13.07
C GLU A 99 -6.51 -3.27 -11.59
N LYS A 100 -7.35 -2.56 -10.83
CA LYS A 100 -7.27 -2.40 -9.39
C LYS A 100 -8.05 -3.51 -8.71
N PHE A 101 -7.39 -4.36 -7.96
CA PHE A 101 -8.00 -5.40 -7.13
C PHE A 101 -7.93 -5.00 -5.66
N THR A 102 -9.05 -5.02 -4.95
CA THR A 102 -9.13 -4.68 -3.52
C THR A 102 -9.40 -5.93 -2.69
N PHE A 103 -8.67 -6.06 -1.59
CA PHE A 103 -8.69 -7.21 -0.70
C PHE A 103 -8.73 -6.77 0.76
N THR A 104 -9.09 -7.70 1.66
CA THR A 104 -8.90 -7.57 3.10
C THR A 104 -8.24 -8.82 3.64
N ALA A 105 -7.19 -8.66 4.45
CA ALA A 105 -6.59 -9.79 5.16
C ALA A 105 -7.49 -10.19 6.34
N MET A 106 -7.93 -11.45 6.40
CA MET A 106 -8.91 -11.92 7.38
C MET A 106 -8.25 -12.59 8.60
N THR A 107 -7.13 -13.27 8.37
CA THR A 107 -6.48 -14.11 9.39
C THR A 107 -4.97 -13.86 9.38
N ILE A 108 -4.37 -13.79 10.57
CA ILE A 108 -2.90 -13.71 10.73
C ILE A 108 -2.25 -14.94 10.11
N GLY A 109 -1.17 -14.76 9.36
CA GLY A 109 -0.44 -15.86 8.73
C GLY A 109 0.06 -15.51 7.35
N GLN A 110 0.42 -16.53 6.57
CA GLN A 110 0.91 -16.37 5.21
C GLN A 110 -0.06 -17.03 4.22
N SER A 111 -0.35 -16.33 3.13
CA SER A 111 -1.18 -16.83 2.02
C SER A 111 -0.65 -16.29 0.70
N GLU A 112 -1.11 -16.84 -0.42
CA GLU A 112 -0.72 -16.41 -1.75
C GLU A 112 -1.92 -15.88 -2.53
N ILE A 113 -1.69 -14.83 -3.30
CA ILE A 113 -2.58 -14.37 -4.36
C ILE A 113 -1.89 -14.60 -5.69
N ILE A 114 -2.54 -15.33 -6.59
CA ILE A 114 -2.02 -15.65 -7.92
C ILE A 114 -2.91 -14.99 -8.96
N PHE A 115 -2.27 -14.28 -9.89
CA PHE A 115 -2.90 -13.63 -11.02
C PHE A 115 -2.40 -14.25 -12.32
N ALA A 116 -3.32 -14.57 -13.24
CA ALA A 116 -2.99 -15.12 -14.55
C ALA A 116 -3.61 -14.28 -15.67
N TYR A 117 -2.78 -13.77 -16.59
CA TYR A 117 -3.22 -12.92 -17.70
C TYR A 117 -3.48 -13.76 -18.94
N THR A 118 -4.76 -13.97 -19.25
CA THR A 118 -5.21 -14.91 -20.30
C THR A 118 -6.27 -14.30 -21.20
N ARG A 119 -6.51 -14.93 -22.35
CA ARG A 119 -7.72 -14.74 -23.15
C ARG A 119 -8.66 -15.91 -22.88
N PRO A 120 -9.89 -15.68 -22.38
CA PRO A 120 -10.76 -16.80 -21.98
C PRO A 120 -11.15 -17.74 -23.13
N TRP A 121 -11.09 -17.28 -24.37
CA TRP A 121 -11.42 -18.07 -25.56
C TRP A 121 -10.22 -18.83 -26.14
N GLU A 122 -9.01 -18.64 -25.61
CA GLU A 122 -7.83 -19.37 -26.05
C GLU A 122 -7.48 -20.44 -25.00
N SER A 123 -7.18 -21.66 -25.45
CA SER A 123 -6.71 -22.75 -24.58
C SER A 123 -5.19 -22.87 -24.63
N ILE A 124 -4.51 -21.77 -24.32
CA ILE A 124 -3.04 -21.68 -24.26
C ILE A 124 -2.59 -21.24 -22.87
N GLU A 125 -1.30 -21.38 -22.60
CA GLU A 125 -0.68 -20.90 -21.36
C GLU A 125 -0.89 -19.39 -21.16
N PRO A 126 -1.03 -18.91 -19.91
CA PRO A 126 -1.13 -17.48 -19.63
C PRO A 126 0.06 -16.71 -20.17
N LYS A 127 -0.21 -15.52 -20.72
CA LYS A 127 0.84 -14.62 -21.20
C LYS A 127 1.72 -14.13 -20.06
N LYS A 128 1.15 -14.01 -18.86
CA LYS A 128 1.83 -13.57 -17.65
C LYS A 128 1.18 -14.21 -16.43
N VAL A 129 1.99 -14.59 -15.46
CA VAL A 129 1.54 -15.05 -14.14
C VAL A 129 2.30 -14.23 -13.09
N ILE A 130 1.57 -13.69 -12.11
CA ILE A 130 2.13 -12.93 -11.00
C ILE A 130 1.64 -13.56 -9.70
N THR A 131 2.56 -13.82 -8.77
CA THR A 131 2.24 -14.36 -7.45
C THR A 131 2.73 -13.41 -6.38
N TYR A 132 1.82 -13.02 -5.47
CA TYR A 132 2.15 -12.24 -4.28
C TYR A 132 2.03 -13.13 -3.03
N SER A 133 3.12 -13.23 -2.27
CA SER A 133 3.08 -13.84 -0.93
C SER A 133 2.64 -12.79 0.07
N ILE A 134 1.42 -12.92 0.59
CA ILE A 134 0.83 -12.03 1.58
C ILE A 134 1.13 -12.56 2.97
N VAL A 135 1.72 -11.72 3.82
CA VAL A 135 1.98 -11.99 5.24
C VAL A 135 1.10 -11.06 6.05
N ALA A 136 0.02 -11.60 6.59
CA ALA A 136 -0.90 -10.89 7.45
C ALA A 136 -0.38 -10.87 8.90
N VAL A 137 -0.21 -9.67 9.44
CA VAL A 137 0.25 -9.39 10.81
C VAL A 137 -0.84 -8.64 11.60
N GLU A 138 -0.68 -8.51 12.91
CA GLU A 138 -1.62 -7.73 13.76
C GLU A 138 -1.65 -6.23 13.41
#